data_AF-A0A0B2W4H9-F1
#
_entry.id   AF-A0A0B2W4H9-F1
#
_cell.length_a   1.000
_cell.length_b   1.000
_cell.length_c   1.000
_cell.angle_alpha   90.00
_cell.angle_beta   90.00
_cell.angle_gamma   90.00
#
_symmetry.space_group_name_H-M   'P 1'
#
loop_
_entity.id
_entity.type
_entity.pdbx_description
1 polymer ?
#
loop_
_entity_poly.entity_id
_entity_poly.type
_entity_poly.pdbx_seq_one_letter_code
_entity_poly.pdbx_strand_id
1 'polypeptide(L)'
;MTRLPAPYGDCVPDGKTSDYVYQNYEYSVEGCYRSCFQQLVLKDCQCGDPRFPVPEGHTHCEAADPVARKCLDERTTELGGLHGSFRCRCQQPCKQSIYSVTYSPAKWPSQSLQIQLGSCNGTPAECNKHYKENGAMIEVFYEQLNFEMLTESEAYGLVNLLADFGGQLGLWCGISFLTCCEFVFLFCETAYMSAEHNYLLWKKKREEKRKARQL
;
A
#
# COMPACT_ATOMS: atom_id res chain seq x y z
N MET A 1 11.53 0.40 -2.77
CA MET A 1 10.46 0.93 -3.63
C MET A 1 9.46 1.69 -2.79
N THR A 2 9.06 2.87 -3.24
CA THR A 2 8.07 3.73 -2.57
C THR A 2 7.01 4.14 -3.59
N ARG A 3 5.75 3.78 -3.33
CA ARG A 3 4.59 4.05 -4.17
C ARG A 3 3.73 5.14 -3.58
N LEU A 4 2.97 5.84 -4.43
CA LEU A 4 2.02 6.84 -3.97
C LEU A 4 0.68 6.22 -3.55
N PRO A 5 0.10 6.66 -2.43
CA PRO A 5 -1.24 6.23 -2.03
C PRO A 5 -2.31 6.86 -2.94
N ALA A 6 -3.56 6.46 -2.72
CA ALA A 6 -4.71 7.08 -3.36
C ALA A 6 -4.69 8.61 -3.11
N PRO A 7 -4.98 9.44 -4.13
CA PRO A 7 -5.61 9.14 -5.42
C PRO A 7 -4.66 8.76 -6.58
N TYR A 8 -3.34 8.82 -6.39
CA TYR A 8 -2.38 8.59 -7.48
C TYR A 8 -2.05 7.11 -7.71
N GLY A 9 -2.16 6.28 -6.67
CA GLY A 9 -1.97 4.83 -6.73
C GLY A 9 -2.93 4.08 -5.81
N ASP A 10 -2.85 2.74 -5.84
CA ASP A 10 -3.67 1.84 -5.01
C ASP A 10 -2.75 1.03 -4.07
N CYS A 11 -2.04 1.75 -3.19
CA CYS A 11 -1.18 1.16 -2.17
C CYS A 11 -1.70 1.45 -0.76
N VAL A 12 -1.38 0.58 0.20
CA VAL A 12 -1.77 0.73 1.60
C VAL A 12 -0.55 1.17 2.43
N PRO A 13 -0.64 2.27 3.20
CA PRO A 13 0.51 2.83 3.92
C PRO A 13 0.88 2.01 5.16
N ASP A 14 -0.09 1.62 5.99
CA ASP A 14 0.16 0.88 7.23
C ASP A 14 -0.23 -0.60 7.15
N GLY A 15 -1.15 -1.00 6.27
CA GLY A 15 -1.47 -2.38 5.89
C GLY A 15 -1.94 -3.34 7.00
N LYS A 16 -1.73 -2.98 8.27
CA LYS A 16 -2.01 -3.75 9.47
C LYS A 16 -3.46 -3.51 9.89
N THR A 17 -4.38 -4.23 9.26
CA THR A 17 -5.75 -4.39 9.77
C THR A 17 -5.73 -5.29 11.01
N SER A 18 -6.75 -5.24 11.87
CA SER A 18 -6.91 -6.16 13.01
C SER A 18 -6.83 -7.65 12.61
N ASP A 19 -7.16 -7.93 11.35
CA ASP A 19 -7.16 -9.24 10.72
C ASP A 19 -5.77 -9.77 10.34
N TYR A 20 -4.73 -8.92 10.42
CA TYR A 20 -3.36 -9.28 10.07
C TYR A 20 -2.70 -10.04 11.21
N VAL A 21 -2.40 -11.32 10.96
CA VAL A 21 -1.85 -12.23 11.98
C VAL A 21 -0.40 -11.90 12.33
N TYR A 22 0.35 -11.26 11.43
CA TYR A 22 1.76 -10.92 11.60
C TYR A 22 1.97 -9.51 12.19
N GLN A 23 1.29 -9.16 13.30
CA GLN A 23 1.29 -7.79 13.84
C GLN A 23 2.70 -7.20 14.11
N ASN A 24 3.65 -8.05 14.52
CA ASN A 24 5.03 -7.67 14.82
C ASN A 24 5.90 -7.43 13.57
N TYR A 25 5.42 -7.79 12.38
CA TYR A 25 6.14 -7.63 11.12
C TYR A 25 5.55 -6.51 10.28
N GLU A 26 6.33 -6.01 9.32
CA GLU A 26 5.81 -5.08 8.31
C GLU A 26 4.75 -5.77 7.44
N TYR A 27 3.82 -4.97 6.92
CA TYR A 27 2.80 -5.50 6.02
C TYR A 27 3.43 -5.97 4.72
N SER A 28 3.10 -7.19 4.33
CA SER A 28 3.46 -7.77 3.03
C SER A 28 2.23 -8.38 2.37
N VAL A 29 2.24 -8.43 1.05
CA VAL A 29 1.15 -9.04 0.27
C VAL A 29 1.01 -10.52 0.60
N GLU A 30 2.14 -11.23 0.73
CA GLU A 30 2.20 -12.63 1.20
C GLU A 30 1.57 -12.79 2.58
N GLY A 31 1.93 -11.91 3.52
CA GLY A 31 1.35 -11.90 4.86
C GLY A 31 -0.16 -11.68 4.85
N CYS A 32 -0.66 -10.80 3.97
CA CYS A 32 -2.09 -10.55 3.80
C CYS A 32 -2.83 -11.80 3.30
N TYR A 33 -2.31 -12.46 2.25
CA TYR A 33 -2.92 -13.69 1.73
C TYR A 33 -2.91 -14.81 2.77
N ARG A 34 -1.81 -14.98 3.50
CA ARG A 34 -1.72 -15.98 4.60
C ARG A 34 -2.65 -15.66 5.76
N SER A 35 -2.79 -14.38 6.12
CA SER A 35 -3.73 -13.95 7.15
C SER A 35 -5.16 -14.23 6.72
N CYS A 36 -5.52 -13.89 5.48
CA CYS A 36 -6.85 -14.15 4.93
C CYS A 36 -7.15 -15.65 4.82
N PHE A 37 -6.18 -16.46 4.39
CA PHE A 37 -6.26 -17.93 4.43
C PHE A 37 -6.58 -18.41 5.85
N GLN A 38 -5.81 -17.95 6.84
CA GLN A 38 -5.98 -18.36 8.22
C GLN A 38 -7.37 -17.98 8.76
N GLN A 39 -7.90 -16.82 8.39
CA GLN A 39 -9.24 -16.40 8.79
C GLN A 39 -10.35 -17.27 8.19
N LEU A 40 -10.21 -17.69 6.93
CA LEU A 40 -11.16 -18.60 6.30
C LEU A 40 -11.14 -19.98 6.96
N VAL A 41 -9.94 -20.49 7.25
CA VAL A 41 -9.78 -21.78 7.94
C VAL A 41 -10.34 -21.71 9.36
N LEU A 42 -10.09 -20.64 10.11
CA LEU A 42 -10.66 -20.43 11.44
C LEU A 42 -12.19 -20.35 11.41
N LYS A 43 -12.77 -19.72 10.38
CA LYS A 43 -14.22 -19.60 10.23
C LYS A 43 -14.89 -20.95 9.98
N ASP A 44 -14.27 -21.81 9.17
CA ASP A 44 -14.88 -23.05 8.71
C ASP A 44 -14.53 -24.25 9.60
N CYS A 45 -13.26 -24.35 10.03
CA CYS A 45 -12.73 -25.49 10.79
C CYS A 45 -12.57 -25.19 12.29
N GLN A 46 -12.80 -23.94 12.75
CA GLN A 46 -12.67 -23.49 14.14
C GLN A 46 -11.28 -23.63 14.77
N CYS A 47 -10.28 -24.00 13.97
CA CYS A 47 -8.88 -24.13 14.37
C CYS A 47 -7.98 -23.53 13.29
N GLY A 48 -6.79 -23.07 13.66
CA GLY A 48 -5.86 -22.46 12.72
C GLY A 48 -4.85 -23.44 12.14
N ASP A 49 -4.40 -23.19 10.92
CA ASP A 49 -3.31 -23.96 10.32
C ASP A 49 -2.02 -23.82 11.14
N PRO A 50 -1.32 -24.92 11.49
CA PRO A 50 -0.05 -24.86 12.25
C PRO A 50 1.13 -24.21 11.52
N ARG A 51 1.09 -24.06 10.20
CA ARG A 51 2.16 -23.45 9.38
C ARG A 51 2.21 -21.94 9.53
N PHE A 52 1.11 -21.33 9.96
CA PHE A 52 0.97 -19.88 10.12
C PHE A 52 0.61 -19.56 11.57
N PRO A 53 0.96 -18.36 12.07
CA PRO A 53 0.50 -17.96 13.39
C PRO A 53 -1.03 -17.91 13.46
N VAL A 54 -1.58 -17.91 14.69
CA VAL A 54 -3.01 -17.74 14.95
C VAL A 54 -3.24 -16.44 15.71
N PRO A 55 -4.36 -15.74 15.45
CA PRO A 55 -4.75 -14.58 16.23
C PRO A 55 -5.05 -14.96 17.69
N GLU A 56 -4.96 -13.99 18.60
CA GLU A 56 -5.18 -14.20 20.03
C GLU A 56 -6.55 -14.84 20.31
N GLY A 57 -6.59 -15.81 21.23
CA GLY A 57 -7.81 -16.53 21.60
C GLY A 57 -8.15 -17.75 20.72
N HIS A 58 -7.37 -18.03 19.67
CA HIS A 58 -7.54 -19.22 18.84
C HIS A 58 -6.35 -20.19 18.98
N THR A 59 -6.60 -21.47 18.79
CA THR A 59 -5.59 -22.53 18.86
C THR A 59 -5.33 -23.13 17.48
N HIS A 60 -4.14 -23.70 17.31
CA HIS A 60 -3.82 -24.48 16.11
C HIS A 60 -4.61 -25.79 16.08
N CYS A 61 -4.90 -26.30 14.88
CA CYS A 61 -5.51 -27.60 14.70
C CYS A 61 -4.57 -28.70 15.23
N GLU A 62 -5.09 -29.57 16.10
CA GLU A 62 -4.34 -30.71 16.61
C GLU A 62 -4.23 -31.81 15.55
N ALA A 63 -3.03 -32.37 15.37
CA ALA A 63 -2.81 -33.48 14.45
C ALA A 63 -3.55 -34.77 14.86
N ALA A 64 -3.93 -34.87 16.14
CA ALA A 64 -4.66 -36.00 16.70
C ALA A 64 -6.16 -35.97 16.37
N ASP A 65 -6.73 -34.80 16.06
CA ASP A 65 -8.15 -34.68 15.72
C ASP A 65 -8.38 -35.00 14.23
N PRO A 66 -9.05 -36.12 13.90
CA PRO A 66 -9.28 -36.51 12.51
C PRO A 66 -10.26 -35.56 11.80
N VAL A 67 -11.17 -34.88 12.51
CA VAL A 67 -12.18 -33.99 11.92
C VAL A 67 -11.53 -32.68 11.50
N ALA A 68 -10.79 -32.05 12.43
CA ALA A 68 -10.02 -30.84 12.15
C ALA A 68 -9.01 -31.05 11.01
N ARG A 69 -8.29 -32.18 11.02
CA ARG A 69 -7.32 -32.52 9.97
C ARG A 69 -7.97 -32.66 8.60
N LYS A 70 -9.12 -33.31 8.52
CA LYS A 70 -9.85 -33.49 7.26
C LYS A 70 -10.36 -32.15 6.72
N CYS A 71 -10.92 -31.30 7.58
CA CYS A 71 -11.36 -29.96 7.21
C CYS A 71 -10.19 -29.11 6.68
N LEU A 72 -9.05 -29.15 7.35
CA LEU A 72 -7.85 -28.41 6.93
C LEU A 72 -7.33 -28.86 5.56
N ASP A 73 -7.32 -30.17 5.29
CA ASP A 73 -6.85 -30.73 4.02
C ASP A 73 -7.78 -30.37 2.84
N GLU A 74 -9.10 -30.49 3.06
CA GLU A 74 -10.11 -30.06 2.10
C GLU A 74 -9.98 -28.57 1.78
N ARG A 75 -9.92 -27.73 2.82
CA ARG A 75 -9.75 -26.28 2.66
C ARG A 75 -8.43 -25.91 2.03
N THR A 76 -7.32 -26.53 2.41
CA THR A 76 -6.01 -26.28 1.78
C THR A 76 -6.04 -26.64 0.29
N THR A 77 -6.73 -27.70 -0.09
CA THR A 77 -6.85 -28.11 -1.49
C THR A 77 -7.75 -27.17 -2.30
N GLU A 78 -8.88 -26.74 -1.74
CA GLU A 78 -9.82 -25.81 -2.38
C GLU A 78 -9.23 -24.40 -2.52
N LEU A 79 -8.65 -23.88 -1.45
CA LEU A 79 -8.08 -22.54 -1.37
C LEU A 79 -6.71 -22.46 -2.06
N GLY A 80 -5.93 -23.54 -2.03
CA GLY A 80 -4.61 -23.63 -2.68
C GLY A 80 -4.65 -23.98 -4.17
N GLY A 81 -5.81 -24.38 -4.71
CA GLY A 81 -5.97 -24.75 -6.10
C GLY A 81 -5.86 -23.55 -7.07
N LEU A 82 -5.45 -23.83 -8.32
CA LEU A 82 -5.33 -22.83 -9.40
C LEU A 82 -6.68 -22.12 -9.72
N HIS A 83 -7.80 -22.73 -9.35
CA HIS A 83 -9.18 -22.24 -9.50
C HIS A 83 -9.82 -21.83 -8.16
N GLY A 84 -9.04 -21.74 -7.09
CA GLY A 84 -9.54 -21.39 -5.77
C GLY A 84 -10.25 -20.04 -5.77
N SER A 85 -11.48 -20.00 -5.27
CA SER A 85 -12.29 -18.78 -5.12
C SER A 85 -11.78 -17.92 -3.97
N PHE A 86 -10.51 -17.52 -4.02
CA PHE A 86 -9.91 -16.63 -3.04
C PHE A 86 -10.33 -15.19 -3.34
N ARG A 87 -11.27 -14.65 -2.56
CA ARG A 87 -11.74 -13.25 -2.66
C ARG A 87 -11.07 -12.34 -1.62
N CYS A 88 -9.76 -12.47 -1.43
CA CYS A 88 -9.01 -11.58 -0.55
C CYS A 88 -8.47 -10.40 -1.36
N ARG A 89 -8.85 -9.17 -0.99
CA ARG A 89 -8.30 -7.97 -1.60
C ARG A 89 -7.03 -7.56 -0.87
N CYS A 90 -5.90 -8.15 -1.28
CA CYS A 90 -4.58 -7.81 -0.74
C CYS A 90 -3.86 -6.85 -1.68
N GLN A 91 -3.77 -5.59 -1.27
CA GLN A 91 -3.08 -4.54 -2.02
C GLN A 91 -1.59 -4.51 -1.69
N GLN A 92 -0.79 -3.90 -2.57
CA GLN A 92 0.65 -3.74 -2.33
C GLN A 92 0.93 -2.67 -1.25
N PRO A 93 1.96 -2.86 -0.40
CA PRO A 93 2.42 -1.81 0.50
C PRO A 93 2.93 -0.60 -0.27
N CYS A 94 2.73 0.60 0.30
CA CYS A 94 3.34 1.82 -0.25
C CYS A 94 4.86 1.86 -0.07
N LYS A 95 5.40 1.15 0.92
CA LYS A 95 6.85 1.05 1.16
C LYS A 95 7.25 -0.42 1.15
N GLN A 96 8.19 -0.77 0.27
CA GLN A 96 8.64 -2.15 0.14
C GLN A 96 10.14 -2.20 -0.14
N SER A 97 10.86 -3.04 0.61
CA SER A 97 12.25 -3.38 0.36
C SER A 97 12.31 -4.76 -0.30
N ILE A 98 12.97 -4.85 -1.46
CA ILE A 98 13.14 -6.09 -2.22
C ILE A 98 14.63 -6.36 -2.33
N TYR A 99 15.06 -7.56 -1.96
CA TYR A 99 16.44 -8.02 -2.09
C TYR A 99 16.51 -9.00 -3.25
N SER A 100 17.23 -8.62 -4.31
CA SER A 100 17.59 -9.55 -5.37
C SER A 100 18.73 -10.44 -4.88
N VAL A 101 18.58 -11.76 -5.02
CA VAL A 101 19.58 -12.73 -4.56
C VAL A 101 20.23 -13.42 -5.74
N THR A 102 21.57 -13.40 -5.76
CA THR A 102 22.38 -14.19 -6.69
C THR A 102 23.13 -15.22 -5.87
N TYR A 103 23.09 -16.50 -6.26
CA TYR A 103 23.74 -17.58 -5.52
C TYR A 103 24.93 -18.14 -6.30
N SER A 104 26.02 -18.41 -5.59
CA SER A 104 27.21 -19.08 -6.13
C SER A 104 27.57 -20.29 -5.24
N PRO A 105 27.41 -21.53 -5.74
CA PRO A 105 27.77 -22.72 -4.97
C PRO A 105 29.25 -23.06 -5.14
N ALA A 106 29.92 -23.41 -4.04
CA ALA A 106 31.29 -23.92 -4.04
C ALA A 106 31.40 -25.17 -3.17
N LYS A 107 32.32 -26.07 -3.53
CA LYS A 107 32.57 -27.27 -2.74
C LYS A 107 33.32 -26.89 -1.47
N TRP A 108 32.66 -27.11 -0.34
CA TRP A 108 33.22 -26.96 0.99
C TRP A 108 33.00 -28.25 1.78
N PRO A 109 33.97 -28.73 2.58
CA PRO A 109 35.35 -28.25 2.71
C PRO A 109 36.29 -28.71 1.57
N SER A 110 37.43 -28.04 1.42
CA SER A 110 38.49 -28.51 0.51
C SER A 110 39.22 -29.71 1.10
N GLN A 111 39.75 -30.60 0.26
CA GLN A 111 40.46 -31.81 0.71
C GLN A 111 41.70 -31.50 1.57
N SER A 112 42.34 -30.36 1.31
CA SER A 112 43.53 -29.90 2.03
C SER A 112 43.21 -29.17 3.34
N LEU A 113 41.95 -28.79 3.56
CA LEU A 113 41.55 -28.07 4.76
C LEU A 113 41.31 -29.06 5.91
N GLN A 114 42.21 -29.04 6.90
CA GLN A 114 41.98 -29.72 8.18
C GLN A 114 41.07 -28.84 9.04
N ILE A 115 39.76 -29.11 8.96
CA ILE A 115 38.78 -28.37 9.74
C ILE A 115 38.97 -28.70 11.23
N GLN A 116 39.41 -27.72 12.01
CA GLN A 116 39.43 -27.77 13.48
C GLN A 116 38.21 -27.08 14.10
N LEU A 117 37.07 -27.02 13.38
CA LEU A 117 35.82 -26.56 13.99
C LEU A 117 35.42 -27.56 15.08
N GLY A 118 35.40 -27.07 16.33
CA GLY A 118 35.49 -27.82 17.58
C GLY A 118 34.28 -28.68 17.96
N SER A 119 33.72 -29.47 17.03
CA SER A 119 32.58 -30.34 17.31
C SER A 119 32.76 -31.80 16.87
N CYS A 120 33.90 -32.19 16.28
CA CYS A 120 34.13 -33.59 15.89
C CYS A 120 35.16 -34.27 16.81
N ASN A 121 34.70 -35.26 17.57
CA ASN A 121 35.52 -36.00 18.53
C ASN A 121 36.16 -37.26 17.90
N GLY A 122 36.75 -37.12 16.72
CA GLY A 122 37.28 -38.22 15.91
C GLY A 122 38.55 -37.84 15.14
N THR A 123 39.04 -38.73 14.28
CA THR A 123 40.22 -38.42 13.45
C THR A 123 39.92 -37.27 12.46
N PRO A 124 40.92 -36.49 12.03
CA PRO A 124 40.71 -35.41 11.07
C PRO A 124 40.07 -35.88 9.74
N ALA A 125 40.28 -37.14 9.35
CA ALA A 125 39.70 -37.72 8.14
C ALA A 125 38.21 -38.05 8.30
N GLU A 126 37.79 -38.61 9.43
CA GLU A 126 36.37 -38.88 9.73
C GLU A 126 35.58 -37.57 9.88
N CYS A 127 36.21 -36.59 10.53
CA CYS A 127 35.70 -35.23 10.66
C CYS A 127 35.46 -34.58 9.29
N ASN A 128 36.43 -34.68 8.38
CA ASN A 128 36.31 -34.11 7.04
C ASN A 128 35.20 -34.81 6.22
N LYS A 129 35.06 -36.15 6.36
CA LYS A 129 33.94 -36.88 5.74
C LYS A 129 32.59 -36.42 6.28
N HIS A 130 32.47 -36.28 7.60
CA HIS A 130 31.24 -35.83 8.25
C HIS A 130 30.84 -34.41 7.80
N TYR A 131 31.78 -33.47 7.77
CA TYR A 131 31.51 -32.10 7.30
C TYR A 131 31.18 -32.02 5.82
N LYS A 132 31.70 -32.94 5.00
CA LYS A 132 31.37 -33.02 3.58
C LYS A 132 29.95 -33.54 3.32
N GLU A 133 29.43 -34.41 4.17
CA GLU A 133 28.09 -35.00 4.03
C GLU A 133 27.01 -34.16 4.74
N ASN A 134 27.33 -33.54 5.88
CA ASN A 134 26.37 -32.87 6.75
C ASN A 134 26.58 -31.34 6.87
N GLY A 135 27.72 -30.82 6.42
CA GLY A 135 28.09 -29.41 6.57
C GLY A 135 27.70 -28.55 5.37
N ALA A 136 27.16 -27.37 5.64
CA ALA A 136 26.97 -26.31 4.66
C ALA A 136 27.51 -25.00 5.22
N MET A 137 28.31 -24.30 4.42
CA MET A 137 28.79 -22.96 4.72
C MET A 137 27.99 -21.96 3.90
N ILE A 138 27.30 -21.03 4.57
CA ILE A 138 26.48 -20.00 3.94
C ILE A 138 27.10 -18.64 4.28
N GLU A 139 27.56 -17.94 3.25
CA GLU A 139 28.05 -16.57 3.37
C GLU A 139 27.05 -15.62 2.71
N VAL A 140 26.52 -14.67 3.50
CA VAL A 140 25.57 -13.66 3.03
C VAL A 140 26.28 -12.31 3.05
N PHE A 141 26.47 -11.71 1.88
CA PHE A 141 27.11 -10.41 1.73
C PHE A 141 26.41 -9.59 0.65
N TYR A 142 26.59 -8.26 0.72
CA TYR A 142 26.14 -7.36 -0.35
C TYR A 142 27.17 -7.35 -1.47
N GLU A 143 26.72 -7.53 -2.72
CA GLU A 143 27.60 -7.47 -3.89
C GLU A 143 28.26 -6.09 -4.03
N GLN A 144 27.51 -5.03 -3.74
CA GLN A 144 27.94 -3.63 -3.84
C GLN A 144 27.34 -2.82 -2.69
N LEU A 145 27.98 -1.72 -2.29
CA LEU A 145 27.47 -0.80 -1.25
C LEU A 145 26.38 0.16 -1.78
N ASN A 146 25.90 -0.06 -3.01
CA ASN A 146 24.87 0.76 -3.63
C ASN A 146 23.51 0.05 -3.51
N PHE A 147 22.45 0.83 -3.32
CA PHE A 147 21.07 0.34 -3.35
C PHE A 147 20.27 1.13 -4.39
N GLU A 148 19.33 0.45 -5.04
CA GLU A 148 18.43 1.09 -5.99
C GLU A 148 17.14 1.52 -5.26
N MET A 149 16.80 2.80 -5.38
CA MET A 149 15.57 3.34 -4.82
C MET A 149 14.64 3.79 -5.95
N LEU A 150 13.57 3.03 -6.18
CA LEU A 150 12.46 3.44 -7.05
C LEU A 150 11.39 4.15 -6.23
N THR A 151 11.19 5.44 -6.49
CA THR A 151 10.18 6.28 -5.83
C THR A 151 9.24 6.87 -6.87
N GLU A 152 7.94 6.68 -6.67
CA GLU A 152 6.91 7.36 -7.45
C GLU A 152 6.68 8.77 -6.91
N SER A 153 6.62 9.74 -7.83
CA SER A 153 6.28 11.13 -7.55
C SER A 153 5.11 11.55 -8.44
N GLU A 154 4.30 12.51 -7.98
CA GLU A 154 3.20 13.02 -8.78
C GLU A 154 3.75 13.62 -10.09
N ALA A 155 3.20 13.19 -11.23
CA ALA A 155 3.63 13.70 -12.53
C ALA A 155 3.22 15.16 -12.74
N TYR A 156 2.10 15.57 -12.13
CA TYR A 156 1.54 16.90 -12.29
C TYR A 156 0.87 17.36 -10.99
N GLY A 157 1.54 18.25 -10.27
CA GLY A 157 0.99 18.88 -9.07
C GLY A 157 0.06 20.04 -9.39
N LEU A 158 -0.73 20.46 -8.40
CA LEU A 158 -1.65 21.60 -8.52
C LEU A 158 -0.94 22.91 -8.91
N VAL A 159 0.31 23.08 -8.50
CA VAL A 159 1.11 24.27 -8.82
C VAL A 159 1.42 24.32 -10.32
N ASN A 160 1.77 23.18 -10.92
CA ASN A 160 2.03 23.09 -12.36
C ASN A 160 0.72 23.35 -13.14
N LEU A 161 -0.41 22.82 -12.64
CA LEU A 161 -1.73 23.08 -13.22
C LEU A 161 -2.09 24.56 -13.29
N LEU A 162 -1.89 25.27 -12.18
CA LEU A 162 -2.15 26.71 -12.10
C LEU A 162 -1.17 27.51 -12.96
N ALA A 163 0.09 27.09 -13.03
CA ALA A 163 1.11 27.73 -13.86
C ALA A 163 0.78 27.62 -15.35
N ASP A 164 0.39 26.43 -15.82
CA ASP A 164 0.05 26.22 -17.24
C ASP A 164 -1.27 26.91 -17.60
N PHE A 165 -2.27 26.86 -16.72
CA PHE A 165 -3.55 27.56 -16.95
C PHE A 165 -3.35 29.08 -17.00
N GLY A 166 -2.61 29.64 -16.05
CA GLY A 166 -2.26 31.06 -16.04
C GLY A 166 -1.37 31.45 -17.20
N GLY A 167 -0.43 30.59 -17.60
CA GLY A 167 0.46 30.79 -18.74
C GLY A 167 -0.30 30.85 -20.05
N GLN A 168 -1.23 29.91 -20.28
CA GLN A 168 -2.07 29.90 -21.49
C GLN A 168 -3.02 31.10 -21.52
N LEU A 169 -3.73 31.41 -20.43
CA LEU A 169 -4.62 32.57 -20.39
C LEU A 169 -3.88 33.91 -20.53
N GLY A 170 -2.70 34.01 -19.94
CA GLY A 170 -1.82 35.18 -20.08
C GLY A 170 -1.28 35.34 -21.49
N LEU A 171 -0.90 34.24 -22.15
CA LEU A 171 -0.36 34.28 -23.51
C LEU A 171 -1.42 34.63 -24.55
N TRP A 172 -2.61 34.01 -24.50
CA TRP A 172 -3.64 34.17 -25.53
C TRP A 172 -4.52 35.39 -25.32
N CYS A 173 -4.91 35.68 -24.08
CA CYS A 173 -5.87 36.74 -23.78
C CYS A 173 -5.25 37.91 -23.01
N GLY A 174 -3.97 37.83 -22.61
CA GLY A 174 -3.35 38.83 -21.74
C GLY A 174 -4.02 38.90 -20.35
N ILE A 175 -4.81 37.89 -19.99
CA ILE A 175 -5.58 37.89 -18.74
C ILE A 175 -4.63 37.50 -17.61
N SER A 176 -4.62 38.33 -16.57
CA SER A 176 -3.90 38.08 -15.33
C SER A 176 -4.87 37.99 -14.17
N PHE A 177 -4.37 37.63 -12.99
CA PHE A 177 -5.17 37.66 -11.77
C PHE A 177 -5.77 39.06 -11.51
N LEU A 178 -5.03 40.12 -11.81
CA LEU A 178 -5.48 41.50 -11.63
C LEU A 178 -6.65 41.86 -12.56
N THR A 179 -6.60 41.44 -13.83
CA THR A 179 -7.72 41.69 -14.76
C THR A 179 -8.98 40.92 -14.34
N CYS A 180 -8.83 39.73 -13.75
CA CYS A 180 -9.96 38.98 -13.19
C CYS A 180 -10.61 39.72 -12.01
N CYS A 181 -9.80 40.26 -11.09
CA CYS A 181 -10.29 41.09 -9.99
C CYS A 181 -11.02 42.34 -10.50
N GLU A 182 -10.51 43.00 -11.55
CA GLU A 182 -11.14 44.17 -12.15
C GLU A 182 -12.54 43.86 -12.70
N PHE A 183 -12.72 42.72 -13.40
CA PHE A 183 -14.03 42.27 -13.86
C PHE A 183 -15.00 42.02 -12.71
N VAL A 184 -14.54 41.43 -11.60
CA VAL A 184 -15.38 41.20 -10.41
C VAL A 184 -15.83 42.52 -9.78
N PHE A 185 -14.92 43.48 -9.61
CA PHE A 185 -15.28 44.80 -9.10
C PHE A 185 -16.26 45.52 -10.01
N LEU A 186 -16.02 45.51 -11.33
CA LEU A 186 -16.92 46.10 -12.32
C LEU A 186 -18.32 45.47 -12.25
N PHE A 187 -18.40 44.14 -12.12
CA PHE A 187 -19.67 43.43 -12.01
C PHE A 187 -20.41 43.79 -10.72
N CYS A 188 -19.71 43.85 -9.58
CA CYS A 188 -20.28 44.26 -8.31
C CYS A 188 -20.81 45.70 -8.33
N GLU A 189 -20.04 46.65 -8.87
CA GLU A 189 -20.50 48.04 -8.99
C GLU A 189 -21.69 48.16 -9.94
N THR A 190 -21.64 47.50 -11.09
CA THR A 190 -22.75 47.53 -12.06
C THR A 190 -24.02 46.92 -11.46
N ALA A 191 -23.90 45.83 -10.71
CA ALA A 191 -25.02 45.22 -9.99
C ALA A 191 -25.58 46.15 -8.90
N TYR A 192 -24.70 46.82 -8.14
CA TYR A 192 -25.11 47.81 -7.13
C TYR A 192 -25.88 48.98 -7.77
N MET A 193 -25.34 49.58 -8.83
CA MET A 193 -25.98 50.68 -9.56
C MET A 193 -27.32 50.25 -10.20
N SER A 194 -27.38 49.03 -10.75
CA SER A 194 -28.62 48.44 -11.29
C SER A 194 -29.68 48.22 -10.21
N ALA A 195 -29.27 47.71 -9.05
CA ALA A 195 -30.16 47.50 -7.91
C ALA A 195 -30.69 48.84 -7.36
N GLU A 196 -29.83 49.86 -7.25
CA GLU A 196 -30.24 51.21 -6.83
C GLU A 196 -31.22 51.84 -7.83
N HIS A 197 -30.93 51.74 -9.13
CA HIS A 197 -31.82 52.27 -10.17
C HIS A 197 -33.20 51.59 -10.15
N ASN A 198 -33.24 50.26 -10.04
CA ASN A 198 -34.49 49.50 -9.91
C ASN A 198 -35.22 49.81 -8.60
N TYR A 199 -34.50 50.04 -7.49
CA TYR A 199 -35.08 50.43 -6.22
C TYR A 199 -35.72 51.82 -6.28
N LEU A 200 -35.07 52.79 -6.93
CA LEU A 200 -35.61 54.14 -7.13
C LEU A 200 -36.86 54.13 -8.03
N LEU A 201 -36.85 53.37 -9.12
CA LEU A 201 -38.03 53.18 -9.98
C LEU A 201 -39.18 52.51 -9.23
N TRP A 202 -38.89 51.51 -8.40
CA TRP A 202 -39.88 50.84 -7.57
C TRP A 202 -40.47 51.79 -6.52
N LYS A 203 -39.65 52.63 -5.88
CA LYS A 203 -40.09 53.66 -4.94
C LYS A 203 -41.02 54.67 -5.60
N LYS A 204 -40.68 55.20 -6.78
CA LYS A 204 -41.54 56.12 -7.55
C LYS A 204 -42.90 55.49 -7.87
N LYS A 205 -42.93 54.26 -8.39
CA LYS A 205 -44.20 53.54 -8.65
C LYS A 205 -45.04 53.33 -7.39
N ARG A 206 -44.40 53.09 -6.24
CA ARG A 206 -45.09 52.97 -4.94
C ARG A 206 -45.69 54.30 -4.49
N GLU A 207 -44.97 55.40 -4.64
CA GLU A 207 -45.45 56.74 -4.30
C GLU A 207 -46.62 57.17 -5.20
N GLU A 208 -46.54 56.91 -6.51
CA GLU A 208 -47.65 57.14 -7.46
C GLU A 208 -48.90 56.32 -7.09
N LYS A 209 -48.74 55.03 -6.77
CA LYS A 209 -49.85 54.19 -6.29
C LYS A 209 -50.45 54.69 -4.97
N ARG A 210 -49.65 55.32 -4.09
CA ARG A 210 -50.11 55.88 -2.82
C ARG A 210 -50.93 57.15 -3.04
N LYS A 211 -50.49 58.03 -3.95
CA LYS A 211 -51.24 59.24 -4.37
C LYS A 211 -52.56 58.89 -5.07
N ALA A 212 -52.56 57.88 -5.93
CA ALA A 212 -53.76 57.41 -6.61
C ALA A 212 -54.82 56.76 -5.69
N ARG A 213 -54.45 56.37 -4.46
CA ARG A 213 -55.39 55.85 -3.45
C ARG A 213 -55.96 56.94 -2.52
N GLN A 214 -55.46 58.17 -2.61
CA GLN A 214 -55.89 59.31 -1.78
C GLN A 214 -56.78 60.31 -2.54
N LEU A 215 -56.99 60.08 -3.84
CA LEU A 215 -58.02 60.69 -4.69
C LEU A 215 -59.21 59.73 -4.78
#